data_AF-A0A6C0FBN3-F1
#
_entry.id   AF-A0A6C0FBN3-F1
#
_cell.length_a   1.000
_cell.length_b   1.000
_cell.length_c   1.000
_cell.angle_alpha   90.00
_cell.angle_beta   90.00
_cell.angle_gamma   90.00
#
_symmetry.space_group_name_H-M   'P 1'
#
loop_
_entity.id
_entity.type
_entity.pdbx_description
1 polymer ?
#
loop_
_entity_poly.entity_id
_entity_poly.type
_entity_poly.pdbx_seq_one_letter_code
_entity_poly.pdbx_strand_id
1 'polypeptide(L)'
;MKLDCVLTAVNENKMYLDLLPFFIKFWNKLYPEVDVKIILIANSIPEEYLSYKDNIILFEPIETISTAFTSQFIRLLYPSLLDYKNGLLITDIDDWPMNRHFFTKNIEEFSDDKWINMRNWTGGNQISMCWQVTTPKIWKEVFQVHSLEDIKEILLNVSNKVSYVDGPGKRGWYTDQIYLHEKVMNWDKKTKNYVFLHDSNTKFCRLNRDHFRINNPVTCNKITNGVFSDYHCLRPNSKHFETNNKIFDLL
;
A
#
# COMPACT_ATOMS: atom_id res chain seq x y z
N MET A 1 -0.17 2.46 18.72
CA MET A 1 0.87 2.67 17.70
C MET A 1 0.49 3.93 16.96
N LYS A 2 1.41 4.88 16.80
CA LYS A 2 1.20 6.08 15.96
C LYS A 2 1.51 5.73 14.51
N LEU A 3 0.82 6.33 13.54
CA LEU A 3 1.16 6.21 12.11
C LEU A 3 2.04 7.39 11.71
N ASP A 4 3.23 7.11 11.19
CA ASP A 4 4.18 8.14 10.71
C ASP A 4 4.24 8.21 9.19
N CYS A 5 4.10 7.06 8.50
CA CYS A 5 4.32 6.97 7.07
C CYS A 5 3.31 6.02 6.41
N VAL A 6 2.88 6.37 5.20
CA VAL A 6 2.28 5.43 4.24
C VAL A 6 3.22 5.23 3.05
N LEU A 7 3.35 3.99 2.61
CA LEU A 7 4.22 3.61 1.51
C LEU A 7 3.46 2.81 0.45
N THR A 8 3.70 3.16 -0.81
CA THR A 8 3.27 2.37 -1.97
C THR A 8 4.38 2.31 -3.02
N ALA A 9 4.15 1.62 -4.12
CA ALA A 9 5.08 1.51 -5.22
C ALA A 9 4.36 1.39 -6.57
N VAL A 10 5.00 1.89 -7.62
CA VAL A 10 4.45 1.92 -8.98
C VAL A 10 5.59 1.95 -10.00
N ASN A 11 5.36 1.40 -11.20
CA ASN A 11 6.27 1.54 -12.34
C ASN A 11 5.73 2.58 -13.34
N GLU A 12 6.34 2.67 -14.51
CA GLU A 12 5.96 3.61 -15.57
C GLU A 12 4.62 3.28 -16.27
N ASN A 13 3.88 2.27 -15.79
CA ASN A 13 2.55 1.98 -16.33
C ASN A 13 1.57 3.12 -15.99
N LYS A 14 1.22 3.92 -17.00
CA LYS A 14 0.26 5.04 -16.91
C LYS A 14 -1.11 4.66 -16.33
N MET A 15 -1.52 3.37 -16.38
CA MET A 15 -2.72 2.91 -15.67
C MET A 15 -2.69 3.24 -14.18
N TYR A 16 -1.50 3.21 -13.59
CA TYR A 16 -1.26 3.39 -12.15
C TYR A 16 -0.45 4.64 -11.84
N LEU A 17 0.55 4.98 -12.67
CA LEU A 17 1.40 6.14 -12.45
C LEU A 17 0.58 7.45 -12.42
N ASP A 18 -0.46 7.56 -13.25
CA ASP A 18 -1.37 8.72 -13.30
C ASP A 18 -2.12 8.95 -11.96
N LEU A 19 -2.13 7.97 -11.05
CA LEU A 19 -2.78 8.06 -9.73
C LEU A 19 -1.90 8.76 -8.69
N LEU A 20 -0.60 8.90 -8.94
CA LEU A 20 0.40 9.45 -8.01
C LEU A 20 -0.04 10.79 -7.40
N PRO A 21 -0.49 11.80 -8.18
CA PRO A 21 -0.95 13.07 -7.60
C PRO A 21 -2.12 12.91 -6.62
N PHE A 22 -3.09 12.05 -6.94
CA PHE A 22 -4.25 11.85 -6.08
C PHE A 22 -3.93 11.03 -4.84
N PHE A 23 -3.06 10.02 -4.95
CA PHE A 23 -2.60 9.26 -3.80
C PHE A 23 -2.04 10.20 -2.72
N ILE A 24 -1.15 11.12 -3.11
CA ILE A 24 -0.58 12.14 -2.20
C ILE A 24 -1.67 13.07 -1.67
N LYS A 25 -2.55 13.59 -2.54
CA LYS A 25 -3.62 14.52 -2.13
C LYS A 25 -4.57 13.91 -1.09
N PHE A 26 -5.04 12.67 -1.29
CA PHE A 26 -5.98 12.02 -0.37
C PHE A 26 -5.34 11.79 1.00
N TRP A 27 -4.11 11.29 1.05
CA TRP A 27 -3.38 11.11 2.31
C TRP A 27 -3.12 12.43 3.02
N ASN A 28 -2.61 13.46 2.34
CA ASN A 28 -2.34 14.76 2.96
C ASN A 28 -3.63 15.45 3.47
N LYS A 29 -4.77 15.26 2.78
CA LYS A 29 -6.05 15.85 3.20
C LYS A 29 -6.62 15.21 4.47
N LEU A 30 -6.47 13.89 4.62
CA LEU A 30 -7.06 13.14 5.74
C LEU A 30 -6.09 12.90 6.90
N TYR A 31 -4.79 12.84 6.61
CA TYR A 31 -3.71 12.54 7.54
C TYR A 31 -2.51 13.46 7.28
N PRO A 32 -2.63 14.78 7.54
CA PRO A 32 -1.59 15.77 7.20
C PRO A 32 -0.25 15.58 7.93
N GLU A 33 -0.22 14.79 9.00
CA GLU A 33 1.00 14.46 9.76
C GLU A 33 1.68 13.16 9.28
N VAL A 34 1.06 12.41 8.37
CA VAL A 34 1.59 11.15 7.85
C VAL A 34 2.36 11.43 6.57
N ASP A 35 3.65 11.08 6.54
CA ASP A 35 4.47 11.20 5.34
C ASP A 35 4.00 10.19 4.28
N VAL A 36 4.09 10.60 3.01
CA VAL A 36 3.65 9.80 1.87
C VAL A 36 4.87 9.47 1.02
N LYS A 37 5.23 8.18 0.95
CA LYS A 37 6.33 7.67 0.14
C LYS A 37 5.84 6.76 -0.97
N ILE A 38 6.35 6.98 -2.17
CA ILE A 38 6.01 6.24 -3.38
C ILE A 38 7.31 5.76 -4.01
N ILE A 39 7.51 4.45 -4.06
CA ILE A 39 8.67 3.88 -4.75
C ILE A 39 8.35 3.82 -6.23
N LEU A 40 9.08 4.59 -7.04
CA LEU A 40 8.93 4.62 -8.48
C LEU A 40 9.97 3.72 -9.14
N ILE A 41 9.52 2.68 -9.82
CA ILE A 41 10.39 1.77 -10.58
C ILE A 41 10.61 2.37 -11.96
N ALA A 42 11.68 3.16 -12.10
CA ALA A 42 12.05 3.90 -13.31
C ALA A 42 13.53 4.32 -13.25
N ASN A 43 14.11 4.66 -14.41
CA ASN A 43 15.48 5.21 -14.49
C ASN A 43 15.55 6.69 -14.07
N SER A 44 14.42 7.40 -14.12
CA SER A 44 14.32 8.80 -13.71
C SER A 44 12.88 9.14 -13.33
N ILE A 45 12.67 10.20 -12.56
CA ILE A 45 11.32 10.74 -12.29
C ILE A 45 10.84 11.46 -13.54
N PRO A 46 9.69 11.08 -14.15
CA PRO A 46 9.16 11.80 -15.30
C PRO A 46 8.89 13.27 -14.98
N GLU A 47 9.09 14.15 -15.96
CA GLU A 47 9.03 15.61 -15.77
C GLU A 47 7.72 16.07 -15.12
N GLU A 48 6.59 15.50 -15.54
CA GLU A 48 5.24 15.77 -15.02
C GLU A 48 5.06 15.44 -13.52
N TYR A 49 5.97 14.67 -12.91
CA TYR A 49 5.95 14.31 -11.48
C TYR A 49 7.09 14.92 -10.67
N LEU A 50 7.94 15.77 -11.25
CA LEU A 50 9.07 16.39 -10.53
C LEU A 50 8.63 17.24 -9.34
N SER A 51 7.43 17.82 -9.38
CA SER A 51 6.85 18.55 -8.24
C SER A 51 6.56 17.66 -7.02
N TYR A 52 6.55 16.33 -7.19
CA TYR A 52 6.32 15.34 -6.15
C TYR A 52 7.59 14.58 -5.74
N LYS A 53 8.77 15.05 -6.17
CA LYS A 53 10.05 14.34 -5.93
C LYS A 53 10.33 14.01 -4.46
N ASP A 54 9.86 14.83 -3.52
CA ASP A 54 10.08 14.61 -2.08
C ASP A 54 9.21 13.47 -1.51
N ASN A 55 8.16 13.08 -2.26
CA ASN A 55 7.35 11.89 -2.00
C ASN A 55 7.86 10.66 -2.75
N ILE A 56 8.75 10.83 -3.74
CA ILE A 56 9.17 9.75 -4.64
C ILE A 56 10.54 9.23 -4.24
N ILE A 57 10.62 7.92 -4.11
CA ILE A 57 11.87 7.19 -3.96
C ILE A 57 12.11 6.47 -5.28
N LEU A 58 13.17 6.84 -6.00
CA LEU A 58 13.51 6.19 -7.26
C LEU A 58 14.17 4.83 -6.99
N PHE A 59 13.71 3.79 -7.68
CA PHE A 59 14.32 2.47 -7.70
C PHE A 59 14.54 2.04 -9.15
N GLU A 60 15.80 1.89 -9.55
CA GLU A 60 16.11 1.53 -10.94
C GLU A 60 15.59 0.13 -11.28
N PRO A 61 15.00 -0.07 -12.47
CA PRO A 61 14.62 -1.39 -12.96
C PRO A 61 15.78 -2.38 -12.94
N ILE A 62 15.51 -3.62 -12.54
CA ILE A 62 16.46 -4.73 -12.63
C ILE A 62 16.21 -5.44 -13.97
N GLU A 63 17.21 -5.49 -14.85
CA GLU A 63 17.10 -5.87 -16.27
C GLU A 63 16.30 -7.17 -16.52
N THR A 64 16.43 -8.17 -15.64
CA THR A 64 15.81 -9.49 -15.80
C THR A 64 14.47 -9.66 -15.06
N ILE A 65 13.99 -8.62 -14.38
CA ILE A 65 12.78 -8.68 -13.54
C ILE A 65 11.73 -7.73 -14.09
N SER A 66 10.48 -8.20 -14.18
CA SER A 66 9.34 -7.34 -14.51
C SER A 66 9.24 -6.16 -13.53
N THR A 67 9.09 -4.95 -14.05
CA THR A 67 8.88 -3.76 -13.22
C THR A 67 7.52 -3.81 -12.52
N ALA A 68 6.54 -4.53 -13.06
CA ALA A 68 5.26 -4.77 -12.40
C ALA A 68 5.43 -5.69 -11.19
N PHE A 69 6.17 -6.79 -11.34
CA PHE A 69 6.54 -7.66 -10.21
C PHE A 69 7.31 -6.88 -9.14
N THR A 70 8.31 -6.10 -9.57
CA THR A 70 9.12 -5.26 -8.68
C THR A 70 8.25 -4.29 -7.89
N SER A 71 7.32 -3.60 -8.56
CA SER A 71 6.37 -2.66 -7.91
C SER A 71 5.48 -3.35 -6.88
N GLN A 72 4.99 -4.55 -7.17
CA GLN A 72 4.18 -5.29 -6.20
C GLN A 72 4.99 -5.63 -4.95
N PHE A 73 6.16 -6.23 -5.17
CA PHE A 73 6.92 -6.91 -4.14
C PHE A 73 7.76 -5.96 -3.27
N ILE A 74 8.32 -4.90 -3.84
CA ILE A 74 9.27 -4.01 -3.15
C ILE A 74 8.66 -3.29 -1.94
N ARG A 75 7.33 -3.13 -1.92
CA ARG A 75 6.58 -2.55 -0.79
C ARG A 75 6.74 -3.36 0.50
N LEU A 76 7.05 -4.65 0.40
CA LEU A 76 7.34 -5.50 1.55
C LEU A 76 8.76 -5.28 2.10
N LEU A 77 9.68 -4.84 1.24
CA LEU A 77 11.12 -4.86 1.55
C LEU A 77 11.62 -3.49 1.96
N TYR A 78 11.27 -2.47 1.18
CA TYR A 78 11.75 -1.10 1.34
C TYR A 78 11.41 -0.45 2.69
N PRO A 79 10.27 -0.74 3.36
CA PRO A 79 10.01 -0.23 4.70
C PRO A 79 11.15 -0.48 5.70
N SER A 80 11.94 -1.54 5.51
CA SER A 80 13.11 -1.88 6.35
C SER A 80 14.25 -0.87 6.28
N LEU A 81 14.30 -0.06 5.21
CA LEU A 81 15.35 0.93 4.96
C LEU A 81 14.96 2.35 5.40
N LEU A 82 13.71 2.56 5.80
CA LEU A 82 13.21 3.87 6.21
C LEU A 82 13.41 4.10 7.70
N ASP A 83 13.66 5.35 8.08
CA ASP A 83 14.01 5.75 9.46
C ASP A 83 12.82 6.41 10.18
N TYR A 84 11.67 5.73 10.17
CA TYR A 84 10.51 6.13 10.97
C TYR A 84 10.51 5.41 12.32
N LYS A 85 10.06 6.10 13.37
CA LYS A 85 10.00 5.55 14.72
C LYS A 85 8.74 4.71 14.93
N ASN A 86 7.59 5.21 14.48
CA ASN A 86 6.30 4.57 14.70
C ASN A 86 5.88 3.76 13.46
N GLY A 87 4.58 3.51 13.32
CA GLY A 87 4.00 2.69 12.27
C GLY A 87 4.25 3.23 10.86
N LEU A 88 4.63 2.32 9.98
CA LEU A 88 4.66 2.48 8.54
C LEU A 88 3.63 1.53 7.92
N LEU A 89 2.66 2.10 7.22
CA LEU A 89 1.57 1.40 6.55
C LEU A 89 1.91 1.18 5.07
N ILE A 90 1.68 -0.02 4.54
CA ILE A 90 1.77 -0.28 3.10
C ILE A 90 0.41 -0.39 2.43
N THR A 91 0.35 -0.02 1.15
CA THR A 91 -0.88 -0.12 0.33
C THR A 91 -0.62 -0.17 -1.18
N ASP A 92 -1.66 -0.49 -1.95
CA ASP A 92 -1.72 -0.30 -3.41
C ASP A 92 -1.91 1.18 -3.76
N ILE A 93 -1.30 1.63 -4.86
CA ILE A 93 -1.39 3.01 -5.36
C ILE A 93 -2.82 3.40 -5.75
N ASP A 94 -3.68 2.40 -6.03
CA ASP A 94 -5.10 2.58 -6.34
C ASP A 94 -6.03 2.38 -5.15
N ASP A 95 -5.53 2.29 -3.92
CA ASP A 95 -6.32 2.27 -2.68
C ASP A 95 -6.01 3.52 -1.83
N TRP A 96 -6.97 4.45 -1.71
CA TRP A 96 -6.81 5.75 -1.03
C TRP A 96 -7.63 5.85 0.26
N PRO A 97 -7.21 6.63 1.28
CA PRO A 97 -8.00 6.77 2.50
C PRO A 97 -9.30 7.54 2.25
N MET A 98 -10.38 7.19 2.96
CA MET A 98 -11.67 7.91 2.92
C MET A 98 -12.19 8.34 4.30
N ASN A 99 -11.48 7.97 5.37
CA ASN A 99 -11.87 8.30 6.73
C ASN A 99 -10.66 8.84 7.50
N ARG A 100 -10.83 9.92 8.26
CA ARG A 100 -9.77 10.63 9.03
C ARG A 100 -9.26 9.88 10.26
N HIS A 101 -9.95 8.80 10.64
CA HIS A 101 -9.71 8.08 11.88
C HIS A 101 -9.40 6.61 11.67
N PHE A 102 -9.85 6.00 10.57
CA PHE A 102 -9.73 4.55 10.37
C PHE A 102 -8.30 4.03 10.52
N PHE A 103 -7.29 4.69 9.93
CA PHE A 103 -5.92 4.20 9.91
C PHE A 103 -5.12 4.52 11.18
N THR A 104 -5.63 5.39 12.05
CA THR A 104 -4.95 5.77 13.31
C THR A 104 -5.67 5.22 14.54
N LYS A 105 -7.01 5.35 14.61
CA LYS A 105 -7.80 4.89 15.75
C LYS A 105 -7.81 3.38 15.92
N ASN A 106 -7.84 2.63 14.82
CA ASN A 106 -7.83 1.17 14.91
C ASN A 106 -6.47 0.58 15.33
N ILE A 107 -5.42 1.41 15.44
CA ILE A 107 -4.08 0.95 15.82
C ILE A 107 -3.52 1.64 17.08
N GLU A 108 -4.22 2.64 17.63
CA GLU A 108 -3.65 3.54 18.65
C GLU A 108 -3.29 2.82 19.95
N GLU A 109 -4.07 1.80 20.34
CA GLU A 109 -3.89 1.05 21.58
C GLU A 109 -2.77 -0.02 21.52
N PHE A 110 -2.31 -0.40 20.32
CA PHE A 110 -1.28 -1.44 20.19
C PHE A 110 0.12 -0.87 20.42
N SER A 111 1.02 -1.65 21.01
CA SER A 111 2.43 -1.28 21.12
C SER A 111 3.17 -1.35 19.77
N ASP A 112 4.29 -0.63 19.66
CA ASP A 112 5.10 -0.56 18.44
C ASP A 112 5.87 -1.87 18.13
N ASP A 113 5.75 -2.88 18.99
CA ASP A 113 6.27 -4.23 18.79
C ASP A 113 5.32 -5.15 17.99
N LYS A 114 4.15 -4.65 17.57
CA LYS A 114 3.12 -5.41 16.86
C LYS A 114 3.24 -5.30 15.34
N TRP A 115 2.86 -6.36 14.66
CA TRP A 115 2.50 -6.35 13.25
C TRP A 115 0.98 -6.37 13.13
N ILE A 116 0.37 -5.36 12.53
CA ILE A 116 -1.09 -5.24 12.46
C ILE A 116 -1.56 -5.39 11.01
N ASN A 117 -2.35 -6.43 10.75
CA ASN A 117 -3.15 -6.56 9.55
C ASN A 117 -4.52 -5.94 9.80
N MET A 118 -4.83 -4.85 9.09
CA MET A 118 -6.08 -4.11 9.28
C MET A 118 -7.25 -4.61 8.41
N ARG A 119 -7.12 -5.79 7.78
CA ARG A 119 -8.13 -6.36 6.88
C ARG A 119 -8.41 -7.81 7.16
N ASN A 120 -9.70 -8.16 7.22
CA ASN A 120 -10.14 -9.51 7.51
C ASN A 120 -10.10 -10.50 6.33
N TRP A 121 -9.24 -10.27 5.34
CA TRP A 121 -9.15 -11.14 4.18
C TRP A 121 -8.20 -12.32 4.45
N THR A 122 -8.74 -13.54 4.44
CA THR A 122 -7.98 -14.78 4.62
C THR A 122 -8.01 -15.61 3.34
N GLY A 123 -6.97 -15.48 2.50
CA GLY A 123 -6.82 -16.23 1.25
C GLY A 123 -6.05 -17.54 1.39
N GLY A 124 -6.24 -18.29 2.49
CA GLY A 124 -5.40 -19.43 2.83
C GLY A 124 -4.00 -18.98 3.23
N ASN A 125 -2.97 -19.39 2.47
CA ASN A 125 -1.56 -19.05 2.72
C ASN A 125 -1.17 -17.65 2.19
N GLN A 126 -2.08 -16.67 2.31
CA GLN A 126 -1.91 -15.31 1.79
C GLN A 126 -2.38 -14.30 2.82
N ILE A 127 -1.61 -13.21 2.94
CA ILE A 127 -2.02 -12.00 3.65
C ILE A 127 -2.27 -10.92 2.60
N SER A 128 -3.37 -10.20 2.72
CA SER A 128 -3.66 -9.08 1.81
C SER A 128 -2.60 -7.99 1.94
N MET A 129 -2.15 -7.42 0.82
CA MET A 129 -1.18 -6.32 0.82
C MET A 129 -1.70 -5.07 1.53
N CYS A 130 -2.98 -4.73 1.30
CA CYS A 130 -3.68 -3.67 2.00
C CYS A 130 -4.39 -4.33 3.20
N TRP A 131 -4.17 -3.93 4.44
CA TRP A 131 -3.44 -2.77 4.95
C TRP A 131 -2.55 -3.30 6.07
N GLN A 132 -1.23 -3.37 5.83
CA GLN A 132 -0.27 -3.87 6.82
C GLN A 132 0.50 -2.71 7.44
N VAL A 133 0.50 -2.62 8.78
CA VAL A 133 1.23 -1.58 9.50
C VAL A 133 2.08 -2.18 10.62
N THR A 134 3.35 -1.76 10.65
CA THR A 134 4.29 -2.04 11.72
C THR A 134 5.46 -1.05 11.63
N THR A 135 6.39 -1.09 12.59
CA THR A 135 7.56 -0.21 12.56
C THR A 135 8.61 -0.69 11.55
N PRO A 136 9.42 0.21 10.96
CA PRO A 136 10.57 -0.17 10.13
C PRO A 136 11.52 -1.19 10.78
N LYS A 137 11.66 -1.12 12.12
CA LYS A 137 12.42 -2.11 12.90
C LYS A 137 11.87 -3.53 12.72
N ILE A 138 10.55 -3.71 12.78
CA ILE A 138 9.92 -5.01 12.60
C ILE A 138 9.98 -5.43 11.13
N TRP A 139 9.78 -4.51 10.18
CA TRP A 139 10.02 -4.81 8.75
C TRP A 139 11.42 -5.40 8.53
N LYS A 140 12.45 -4.76 9.09
CA LYS A 140 13.83 -5.25 9.06
C LYS A 140 13.99 -6.63 9.71
N GLU A 141 13.36 -6.87 10.85
CA GLU A 141 13.38 -8.17 11.53
C GLU A 141 12.68 -9.29 10.74
N VAL A 142 11.54 -8.99 10.12
CA VAL A 142 10.74 -9.98 9.38
C VAL A 142 11.40 -10.34 8.04
N PHE A 143 11.92 -9.34 7.32
CA PHE A 143 12.45 -9.52 5.97
C PHE A 143 13.97 -9.66 5.90
N GLN A 144 14.69 -9.34 6.98
CA GLN A 144 16.16 -9.38 7.05
C GLN A 144 16.81 -8.48 5.98
N VAL A 145 16.24 -7.29 5.79
CA VAL A 145 16.71 -6.29 4.82
C VAL A 145 17.44 -5.16 5.54
N HIS A 146 18.72 -4.99 5.23
CA HIS A 146 19.61 -4.01 5.85
C HIS A 146 20.16 -2.99 4.83
N SER A 147 20.06 -3.27 3.54
CA SER A 147 20.56 -2.45 2.44
C SER A 147 19.69 -2.53 1.18
N LEU A 148 19.94 -1.64 0.22
CA LEU A 148 19.33 -1.74 -1.12
C LEU A 148 19.76 -2.99 -1.87
N GLU A 149 20.96 -3.52 -1.60
CA GLU A 149 21.46 -4.73 -2.24
C GLU A 149 20.66 -5.95 -1.79
N ASP A 150 20.33 -6.05 -0.49
CA ASP A 150 19.47 -7.12 0.03
C ASP A 150 18.11 -7.12 -0.69
N ILE A 151 17.54 -5.94 -0.98
CA ILE A 151 16.29 -5.82 -1.74
C ILE A 151 16.45 -6.41 -3.14
N LYS A 152 17.52 -6.04 -3.86
CA LYS A 152 17.80 -6.54 -5.21
C LYS A 152 18.01 -8.05 -5.21
N GLU A 153 18.78 -8.58 -4.27
CA GLU A 153 19.04 -10.01 -4.12
C GLU A 153 17.74 -10.78 -3.82
N ILE A 154 16.90 -10.28 -2.91
CA ILE A 154 15.61 -10.91 -2.61
C ILE A 154 14.70 -10.91 -3.85
N LEU A 155 14.60 -9.77 -4.55
CA LEU A 155 13.80 -9.66 -5.77
C LEU A 155 14.26 -10.68 -6.83
N LEU A 156 15.57 -10.75 -7.12
CA LEU A 156 16.16 -11.73 -8.04
C LEU A 156 15.89 -13.17 -7.60
N ASN A 157 16.10 -13.47 -6.32
CA ASN A 157 15.94 -14.82 -5.78
C ASN A 157 14.48 -15.29 -5.83
N VAL A 158 13.52 -14.40 -5.58
CA VAL A 158 12.09 -14.74 -5.64
C VAL A 158 11.62 -14.80 -7.09
N SER A 159 11.99 -13.83 -7.93
CA SER A 159 11.59 -13.81 -9.34
C SER A 159 12.07 -15.06 -10.09
N ASN A 160 13.29 -15.53 -9.81
CA ASN A 160 13.86 -16.73 -10.45
C ASN A 160 13.13 -18.03 -10.06
N LYS A 161 12.35 -18.03 -8.99
CA LYS A 161 11.59 -19.20 -8.50
C LYS A 161 10.14 -19.22 -8.98
N VAL A 162 9.68 -18.17 -9.66
CA VAL A 162 8.28 -17.99 -10.04
C VAL A 162 8.18 -17.74 -11.54
N SER A 163 7.26 -18.45 -12.21
CA SER A 163 6.84 -18.09 -13.56
C SER A 163 5.87 -16.92 -13.47
N TYR A 164 6.39 -15.69 -13.50
CA TYR A 164 5.60 -14.47 -13.45
C TYR A 164 5.07 -14.08 -14.83
N VAL A 165 3.79 -13.72 -14.91
CA VAL A 165 3.17 -13.19 -16.12
C VAL A 165 2.49 -11.87 -15.76
N ASP A 166 2.90 -10.78 -16.42
CA ASP A 166 2.37 -9.45 -16.19
C ASP A 166 0.84 -9.38 -16.34
N GLY A 167 0.16 -9.03 -15.25
CA GLY A 167 -1.24 -8.62 -15.24
C GLY A 167 -2.08 -9.22 -14.10
N PRO A 168 -3.15 -8.53 -13.66
CA PRO A 168 -3.94 -8.95 -12.51
C PRO A 168 -4.44 -10.38 -12.57
N GLY A 169 -4.25 -11.12 -11.48
CA GLY A 169 -4.72 -12.51 -11.34
C GLY A 169 -4.02 -13.53 -12.23
N LYS A 170 -3.00 -13.13 -13.00
CA LYS A 170 -2.19 -14.05 -13.79
C LYS A 170 -1.18 -14.81 -12.91
N ARG A 171 -0.44 -15.74 -13.54
CA ARG A 171 0.53 -16.58 -12.84
C ARG A 171 1.59 -15.72 -12.14
N GLY A 172 1.83 -16.03 -10.86
CA GLY A 172 2.79 -15.29 -10.02
C GLY A 172 2.27 -13.96 -9.46
N TRP A 173 1.02 -13.57 -9.74
CA TRP A 173 0.48 -12.27 -9.29
C TRP A 173 0.40 -12.13 -7.77
N TYR A 174 0.19 -13.23 -7.05
CA TYR A 174 0.05 -13.23 -5.58
C TYR A 174 1.34 -13.58 -4.84
N THR A 175 2.48 -13.54 -5.53
CA THR A 175 3.76 -13.96 -4.95
C THR A 175 4.17 -13.09 -3.75
N ASP A 176 3.88 -11.80 -3.77
CA ASP A 176 4.07 -10.88 -2.64
C ASP A 176 3.22 -11.28 -1.42
N GLN A 177 1.93 -11.55 -1.62
CA GLN A 177 0.99 -11.94 -0.54
C GLN A 177 1.35 -13.29 0.11
N ILE A 178 1.79 -14.25 -0.70
CA ILE A 178 2.26 -15.56 -0.21
C ILE A 178 3.56 -15.38 0.59
N TYR A 179 4.49 -14.57 0.08
CA TYR A 179 5.76 -14.31 0.74
C TYR A 179 5.57 -13.56 2.07
N LEU A 180 4.71 -12.53 2.08
CA LEU A 180 4.31 -11.82 3.28
C LEU A 180 3.72 -12.77 4.33
N HIS A 181 2.79 -13.63 3.92
CA HIS A 181 2.22 -14.64 4.81
C HIS A 181 3.30 -15.54 5.41
N GLU A 182 4.19 -16.12 4.59
CA GLU A 182 5.26 -16.98 5.09
C GLU A 182 6.14 -16.26 6.12
N LYS A 183 6.60 -15.04 5.80
CA LYS A 183 7.52 -14.28 6.66
C LYS A 183 6.87 -13.86 7.97
N VAL A 184 5.68 -13.28 7.91
CA VAL A 184 4.97 -12.80 9.11
C VAL A 184 4.55 -13.97 10.00
N MET A 185 4.02 -15.06 9.44
CA MET A 185 3.62 -16.22 10.25
C MET A 185 4.82 -16.93 10.88
N ASN A 186 5.98 -16.95 10.22
CA ASN A 186 7.21 -17.49 10.82
C ASN A 186 7.78 -16.61 11.93
N TRP A 187 7.66 -15.28 11.79
CA TRP A 187 7.97 -14.33 12.85
C TRP A 187 7.01 -14.47 14.04
N ASP A 188 5.71 -14.51 13.78
CA ASP A 188 4.67 -14.61 14.81
C ASP A 188 4.75 -15.91 15.62
N LYS A 189 5.16 -17.03 15.00
CA LYS A 189 5.43 -18.28 15.74
C LYS A 189 6.39 -18.05 16.91
N LYS A 190 7.34 -17.13 16.77
CA LYS A 190 8.37 -16.81 17.77
C LYS A 190 7.95 -15.67 18.71
N THR A 191 7.27 -14.65 18.18
CA THR A 191 7.01 -13.40 18.92
C THR A 191 5.60 -13.27 19.48
N LYS A 192 4.61 -13.95 18.89
CA LYS A 192 3.18 -13.80 19.20
C LYS A 192 2.69 -12.36 19.08
N ASN A 193 3.26 -11.61 18.13
CA ASN A 193 3.03 -10.18 17.95
C ASN A 193 2.28 -9.84 16.66
N TYR A 194 1.76 -10.83 15.94
CA TYR A 194 0.84 -10.57 14.83
C TYR A 194 -0.58 -10.33 15.34
N VAL A 195 -1.16 -9.22 14.91
CA VAL A 195 -2.52 -8.78 15.23
C VAL A 195 -3.33 -8.75 13.95
N PHE A 196 -4.47 -9.43 13.97
CA PHE A 196 -5.41 -9.46 12.87
C PHE A 196 -6.71 -8.74 13.27
N LEU A 197 -7.00 -7.63 12.60
CA LEU A 197 -8.23 -6.87 12.86
C LEU A 197 -9.38 -7.39 12.00
N HIS A 198 -10.53 -7.57 12.63
CA HIS A 198 -11.75 -7.97 11.93
C HIS A 198 -12.51 -6.76 11.41
N ASP A 199 -12.89 -6.77 10.12
CA ASP A 199 -13.67 -5.70 9.48
C ASP A 199 -14.99 -5.41 10.21
N SER A 200 -15.60 -6.41 10.86
CA SER A 200 -16.78 -6.24 11.72
C SER A 200 -16.54 -5.32 12.92
N ASN A 201 -15.31 -5.34 13.45
CA ASN A 201 -14.92 -4.58 14.64
C ASN A 201 -14.43 -3.18 14.25
N THR A 202 -13.63 -3.10 13.19
CA THR A 202 -13.09 -1.83 12.66
C THR A 202 -14.10 -1.07 11.80
N LYS A 203 -15.24 -1.71 11.49
CA LYS A 203 -16.27 -1.22 10.56
C LYS A 203 -15.70 -0.90 9.18
N PHE A 204 -14.72 -1.67 8.74
CA PHE A 204 -14.08 -1.44 7.45
C PHE A 204 -15.12 -1.48 6.32
N CYS A 205 -15.12 -0.46 5.48
CA CYS A 205 -16.02 -0.36 4.34
C CYS A 205 -15.31 0.28 3.15
N ARG A 206 -15.08 -0.50 2.08
CA ARG A 206 -14.43 -0.01 0.86
C ARG A 206 -15.44 0.59 -0.11
N LEU A 207 -15.18 1.80 -0.60
CA LEU A 207 -15.78 2.27 -1.83
C LEU A 207 -15.05 1.60 -2.99
N ASN A 208 -15.61 0.52 -3.54
CA ASN A 208 -14.97 -0.22 -4.62
C ASN A 208 -15.38 0.37 -5.99
N ARG A 209 -14.40 0.71 -6.85
CA ARG A 209 -14.62 1.18 -8.24
C ARG A 209 -15.66 0.41 -9.05
N ASP A 210 -15.81 -0.89 -8.79
CA ASP A 210 -16.72 -1.73 -9.57
C ASP A 210 -18.19 -1.58 -9.10
N HIS A 211 -18.45 -0.97 -7.93
CA HIS A 211 -19.71 -1.08 -7.21
C HIS A 211 -20.41 0.25 -6.86
N PHE A 212 -20.03 1.38 -7.46
CA PHE A 212 -20.73 2.66 -7.20
C PHE A 212 -21.04 3.49 -8.44
N ARG A 213 -21.94 4.46 -8.25
CA ARG A 213 -22.26 5.52 -9.22
C ARG A 213 -22.11 6.87 -8.52
N ILE A 214 -21.16 7.70 -8.94
CA ILE A 214 -20.84 8.94 -8.22
C ILE A 214 -21.98 9.96 -8.19
N ASN A 215 -22.93 9.89 -9.13
CA ASN A 215 -24.08 10.78 -9.16
C ASN A 215 -25.26 10.28 -8.32
N ASN A 216 -25.11 9.17 -7.60
CA ASN A 216 -26.11 8.71 -6.65
C ASN A 216 -26.02 9.54 -5.36
N PRO A 217 -27.09 10.25 -4.93
CA PRO A 217 -27.09 11.03 -3.70
C PRO A 217 -26.77 10.21 -2.45
N VAL A 218 -27.17 8.94 -2.41
CA VAL A 218 -26.87 8.02 -1.30
C VAL A 218 -25.37 7.77 -1.20
N THR A 219 -24.69 7.56 -2.34
CA THR A 219 -23.23 7.39 -2.36
C THR A 219 -22.53 8.67 -1.90
N CYS A 220 -22.93 9.84 -2.43
CA CYS A 220 -22.35 11.12 -2.01
C CYS A 220 -22.51 11.37 -0.51
N ASN A 221 -23.72 11.09 0.02
CA ASN A 221 -24.00 11.24 1.45
C ASN A 221 -23.15 10.30 2.31
N LYS A 222 -22.96 9.04 1.90
CA LYS A 222 -22.07 8.10 2.59
C LYS A 222 -20.61 8.53 2.60
N ILE A 223 -20.11 9.10 1.49
CA ILE A 223 -18.75 9.66 1.42
C ILE A 223 -18.62 10.83 2.39
N THR A 224 -19.54 11.80 2.32
CA THR A 224 -19.54 13.01 3.17
C THR A 224 -19.59 12.67 4.66
N ASN A 225 -20.35 11.62 5.02
CA ASN A 225 -20.50 11.16 6.40
C ASN A 225 -19.38 10.21 6.86
N GLY A 226 -18.31 10.02 6.06
CA GLY A 226 -17.14 9.23 6.45
C GLY A 226 -17.42 7.73 6.62
N VAL A 227 -18.43 7.19 5.93
CA VAL A 227 -18.82 5.77 6.03
C VAL A 227 -17.75 4.83 5.46
N PHE A 228 -17.05 5.27 4.41
CA PHE A 228 -16.02 4.46 3.75
C PHE A 228 -14.67 4.65 4.43
N SER A 229 -13.96 3.54 4.64
CA SER A 229 -12.60 3.49 5.17
C SER A 229 -11.57 3.83 4.09
N ASP A 230 -11.75 3.26 2.90
CA ASP A 230 -10.88 3.46 1.74
C ASP A 230 -11.66 3.51 0.41
N TYR A 231 -10.97 4.00 -0.62
CA TYR A 231 -11.42 4.11 -1.99
C TYR A 231 -10.51 3.28 -2.89
N HIS A 232 -11.04 2.18 -3.43
CA HIS A 232 -10.37 1.49 -4.53
C HIS A 232 -10.70 2.24 -5.81
N CYS A 233 -9.77 3.08 -6.26
CA CYS A 233 -10.06 4.19 -7.14
C CYS A 233 -10.28 3.78 -8.60
N LEU A 234 -10.96 4.66 -9.34
CA LEU A 234 -11.08 4.52 -10.79
C LEU A 234 -9.73 4.85 -11.44
N ARG A 235 -9.35 4.04 -12.43
CA ARG A 235 -8.04 4.07 -13.10
C ARG A 235 -8.19 3.85 -14.61
N PRO A 236 -7.33 4.44 -15.46
CA PRO A 236 -6.34 5.47 -15.13
C PRO A 236 -7.01 6.78 -14.74
N ASN A 237 -6.30 7.61 -13.97
CA ASN A 237 -6.82 8.91 -13.54
C ASN A 237 -7.14 9.83 -14.73
N SER A 238 -6.34 9.81 -15.79
CA SER A 238 -6.56 10.60 -17.00
C SER A 238 -7.95 10.42 -17.64
N LYS A 239 -8.62 9.27 -17.41
CA LYS A 239 -10.00 9.02 -17.89
C LYS A 239 -11.07 9.30 -16.85
N HIS A 240 -10.72 9.32 -15.57
CA HIS A 240 -11.66 9.37 -14.45
C HIS A 240 -11.42 10.56 -13.51
N PHE A 241 -10.64 11.54 -13.96
CA PHE A 241 -10.22 12.71 -13.19
C PHE A 241 -11.42 13.40 -12.53
N GLU A 242 -12.48 13.69 -13.28
CA GLU A 242 -13.69 14.36 -12.77
C GLU A 242 -14.36 13.56 -11.64
N THR A 243 -14.47 12.24 -11.78
CA THR A 243 -15.07 11.39 -10.76
C THR A 243 -14.18 11.29 -9.51
N ASN A 244 -12.87 11.08 -9.69
CA ASN A 244 -11.92 11.01 -8.60
C ASN A 244 -11.84 12.35 -7.85
N ASN A 245 -11.86 13.48 -8.57
CA ASN A 245 -11.86 14.81 -8.00
C ASN A 245 -13.15 15.09 -7.22
N LYS A 246 -14.32 14.73 -7.78
CA LYS A 246 -15.60 14.84 -7.06
C LYS A 246 -15.61 14.04 -5.76
N ILE A 247 -15.02 12.83 -5.75
CA ILE A 247 -14.87 12.05 -4.52
C ILE A 247 -13.97 12.77 -3.53
N PHE A 248 -12.83 13.31 -3.98
CA PHE A 248 -11.92 14.09 -3.15
C PHE A 248 -12.58 15.32 -2.52
N ASP A 249 -13.43 16.03 -3.28
CA ASP A 249 -14.12 17.24 -2.84
C ASP A 249 -15.20 16.94 -1.78
N LEU A 250 -15.75 15.72 -1.77
CA LEU A 250 -16.72 15.27 -0.77
C LEU A 250 -16.11 14.89 0.59
N LEU A 251 -14.77 14.81 0.69
CA LEU A 251 -14.01 14.44 1.91
C LEU A 251 -13.63 15.64 2.80
#